data_AF-X1JQ23-F1
#
_entry.id   AF-X1JQ23-F1
#
_cell.length_a   1.000
_cell.length_b   1.000
_cell.length_c   1.000
_cell.angle_alpha   90.00
_cell.angle_beta   90.00
_cell.angle_gamma   90.00
#
_symmetry.space_group_name_H-M   'P 1'
#
loop_
_entity.id
_entity.type
_entity.pdbx_description
1 polymer ?
#
loop_
_entity_poly.entity_id
_entity_poly.type
_entity_poly.pdbx_seq_one_letter_code
_entity_poly.pdbx_strand_id
1 'polypeptide(L)'
;ASDGKLYLSTPRYKPHVIWDPQHFHEMSSRSIGGLFDRAGFTILRQKVITNLPWWFYLTGVRPLLRGLFDRIWLFEIEASKGIQ
;
A
#
# COMPACT_ATOMS: atom_id res chain seq x y z
N ALA A 1 28.84 -0.96 1.69
CA ALA A 1 27.53 -0.73 1.07
C ALA A 1 26.49 -1.06 2.13
N SER A 2 25.68 -0.09 2.56
CA SER A 2 24.65 -0.32 3.58
C SER A 2 23.54 -1.20 3.00
N ASP A 3 23.34 -2.38 3.58
CA ASP A 3 22.28 -3.36 3.30
C ASP A 3 20.91 -2.83 3.82
N GLY A 4 20.60 -1.59 3.45
CA GLY A 4 19.48 -0.83 3.98
C GLY A 4 18.16 -1.33 3.42
N LYS A 5 17.26 -1.74 4.31
CA LYS A 5 15.88 -2.07 3.98
C LYS A 5 14.98 -0.86 4.18
N LEU A 6 14.10 -0.62 3.21
CA LEU A 6 13.09 0.42 3.29
C LEU A 6 11.73 -0.22 3.52
N TYR A 7 11.06 0.22 4.58
CA TYR A 7 9.68 -0.17 4.87
C TYR A 7 8.77 0.98 4.47
N LEU A 8 7.88 0.73 3.51
CA LEU A 8 6.94 1.74 3.01
C LEU A 8 5.51 1.29 3.25
N SER A 9 4.69 2.18 3.78
CA SER A 9 3.24 1.99 3.82
C SER A 9 2.55 2.98 2.89
N THR A 10 1.63 2.50 2.08
CA THR A 10 0.75 3.32 1.26
C THR A 10 -0.65 2.78 1.38
N PRO A 11 -1.69 3.62 1.34
CA PRO A 11 -3.02 3.07 1.32
C PRO A 11 -3.27 2.39 -0.05
N ARG A 12 -4.17 1.40 -0.08
CA ARG A 12 -4.46 0.55 -1.24
C ARG A 12 -5.57 1.13 -2.11
N TYR A 13 -5.29 1.27 -3.42
CA TYR A 13 -6.22 1.75 -4.46
C TYR A 13 -7.71 1.61 -4.11
N LYS A 14 -8.38 2.77 -4.13
CA LYS A 14 -9.82 2.91 -3.97
C LYS A 14 -10.49 3.06 -5.34
N PRO A 15 -11.74 2.62 -5.54
CA PRO A 15 -12.49 2.95 -6.75
C PRO A 15 -12.65 4.46 -6.93
N HIS A 16 -12.59 4.96 -8.17
CA HIS A 16 -12.68 6.39 -8.50
C HIS A 16 -13.89 7.12 -7.91
N VAL A 17 -15.01 6.41 -7.72
CA VAL A 17 -16.26 7.00 -7.20
C VAL A 17 -16.11 7.50 -5.77
N ILE A 18 -15.19 6.94 -4.98
CA ILE A 18 -14.97 7.31 -3.58
C ILE A 18 -13.70 8.15 -3.38
N TRP A 19 -13.20 8.76 -4.46
CA TRP A 19 -12.05 9.63 -4.41
C TRP A 19 -12.46 11.03 -3.94
N ASP A 20 -11.81 11.49 -2.89
CA ASP A 20 -11.73 12.87 -2.45
C ASP A 20 -10.65 13.61 -3.28
N PRO A 21 -10.99 14.65 -4.05
CA PRO A 21 -10.03 15.40 -4.84
C PRO A 21 -8.89 16.04 -4.03
N GLN A 22 -9.03 16.14 -2.70
CA GLN A 22 -8.01 16.67 -1.79
C GLN A 22 -7.12 15.60 -1.16
N HIS A 23 -7.38 14.31 -1.42
CA HIS A 23 -6.60 13.19 -0.88
C HIS A 23 -5.82 12.46 -1.98
N PHE A 24 -4.67 11.92 -1.60
CA PHE A 24 -3.93 10.99 -2.46
C PHE A 24 -4.72 9.69 -2.60
N HIS A 25 -5.43 9.52 -3.71
CA HIS A 25 -6.09 8.26 -4.06
C HIS A 25 -5.16 7.33 -4.82
N GLU A 26 -4.18 6.87 -4.05
CA GLU A 26 -3.53 5.56 -4.06
C GLU A 26 -3.30 4.83 -5.38
N MET A 27 -2.01 4.54 -5.59
CA MET A 27 -1.43 3.81 -6.70
C MET A 27 -1.95 2.37 -6.80
N SER A 28 -2.19 1.90 -8.02
CA SER A 28 -2.38 0.47 -8.29
C SER A 28 -1.11 -0.33 -8.01
N SER A 29 -1.21 -1.66 -7.89
CA SER A 29 -0.06 -2.53 -7.61
C SER A 29 0.99 -2.42 -8.71
N ARG A 30 0.51 -2.28 -9.96
CA ARG A 30 1.35 -2.03 -11.13
C ARG A 30 2.03 -0.66 -11.05
N SER A 31 1.30 0.39 -10.68
CA SER A 31 1.84 1.74 -10.60
C SER A 31 2.93 1.84 -9.53
N ILE A 32 2.70 1.28 -8.36
CA ILE A 32 3.69 1.33 -7.28
C ILE A 32 4.87 0.39 -7.52
N GLY A 33 4.63 -0.79 -8.10
CA GLY A 33 5.69 -1.69 -8.53
C GLY A 33 6.60 -1.04 -9.58
N GLY A 34 6.01 -0.35 -10.57
CA GLY A 34 6.78 0.40 -11.56
C GLY A 34 7.54 1.59 -10.98
N LEU A 35 7.03 2.21 -9.91
CA LEU A 35 7.76 3.25 -9.17
C LEU A 35 8.98 2.66 -8.46
N PHE A 36 8.83 1.54 -7.76
CA PHE A 36 9.94 0.87 -7.08
C PHE A 36 11.00 0.41 -8.08
N ASP A 37 10.58 -0.22 -9.18
CA ASP A 37 11.48 -0.68 -10.24
C ASP A 37 12.30 0.48 -10.85
N ARG A 38 11.64 1.58 -11.23
CA ARG A 38 12.32 2.79 -11.72
C ARG A 38 13.24 3.45 -10.69
N ALA A 39 12.90 3.34 -9.42
CA ALA A 39 13.72 3.84 -8.33
C ALA A 39 14.86 2.88 -7.96
N GLY A 40 15.00 1.75 -8.66
CA GLY A 40 16.05 0.76 -8.41
C GLY A 40 15.81 -0.04 -7.14
N PHE A 41 14.57 -0.34 -6.79
CA PHE A 41 14.20 -1.17 -5.64
C PHE A 41 13.51 -2.46 -6.08
N THR A 42 13.77 -3.54 -5.32
CA THR A 42 13.03 -4.80 -5.43
C THR A 42 12.10 -4.97 -4.24
N ILE A 43 10.94 -5.58 -4.47
CA ILE A 43 9.98 -5.89 -3.40
C ILE A 43 10.38 -7.23 -2.78
N LEU A 44 10.78 -7.21 -1.52
CA LEU A 44 11.06 -8.43 -0.75
C LEU A 44 9.79 -9.02 -0.16
N ARG A 45 8.93 -8.16 0.40
CA ARG A 45 7.65 -8.57 0.99
C ARG A 45 6.57 -7.54 0.75
N GLN A 46 5.35 -8.05 0.60
CA GLN A 46 4.14 -7.25 0.51
C GLN A 46 3.10 -7.82 1.48
N LYS A 47 2.51 -6.95 2.30
CA LYS A 47 1.42 -7.28 3.22
C LYS A 47 0.28 -6.29 3.07
N VAL A 48 -0.94 -6.75 3.27
CA VAL A 48 -2.12 -5.89 3.41
C VAL A 48 -2.48 -5.85 4.89
N ILE A 49 -2.60 -4.64 5.44
CA ILE A 49 -3.00 -4.42 6.83
C ILE A 49 -4.26 -3.55 6.88
N THR A 50 -4.95 -3.65 8.01
CA THR A 50 -6.09 -2.81 8.36
C THR A 50 -5.90 -2.32 9.79
N ASN A 51 -6.27 -1.07 10.08
CA ASN A 51 -6.04 -0.47 11.40
C ASN A 51 -7.10 -0.86 12.45
N LEU A 52 -8.19 -1.50 12.03
CA LEU A 52 -9.34 -1.80 12.89
C LEU A 52 -9.53 -3.32 13.07
N PRO A 53 -10.01 -3.75 14.25
CA PRO A 53 -10.28 -5.16 14.52
C PRO A 53 -11.46 -5.66 13.69
N TRP A 54 -11.49 -6.97 13.41
CA TRP A 54 -12.46 -7.55 12.47
C TRP A 54 -13.92 -7.37 12.90
N TRP A 55 -14.21 -7.39 14.21
CA TRP A 55 -15.57 -7.21 14.75
C TRP A 55 -16.09 -5.78 14.56
N PHE A 56 -15.22 -4.79 14.43
CA PHE A 56 -15.62 -3.40 14.20
C PHE A 56 -16.39 -3.26 12.89
N TYR A 57 -16.04 -4.04 11.87
CA TYR A 57 -16.72 -3.99 10.56
C TYR A 57 -18.17 -4.53 10.61
N LEU A 58 -18.54 -5.23 11.68
CA LEU A 58 -19.91 -5.71 11.91
C LEU A 58 -20.80 -4.68 12.62
N THR A 59 -20.24 -3.56 13.10
CA THR A 59 -20.98 -2.56 13.89
C THR A 59 -21.86 -1.62 13.05
N GLY A 60 -21.79 -1.70 11.72
CA GLY A 60 -22.68 -0.96 10.83
C GLY A 60 -22.15 -0.82 9.41
N VAL A 61 -22.94 -0.15 8.55
CA VAL A 61 -22.64 0.02 7.12
C VAL A 61 -21.36 0.84 6.90
N ARG A 62 -21.19 1.96 7.62
CA ARG A 62 -19.99 2.80 7.48
C ARG A 62 -18.69 2.07 7.91
N PRO A 63 -18.65 1.39 9.07
CA PRO A 63 -17.55 0.48 9.41
C PRO A 63 -17.30 -0.58 8.34
N LEU A 64 -18.34 -1.26 7.84
CA LEU A 64 -18.19 -2.29 6.80
C LEU A 64 -17.50 -1.75 5.54
N LEU A 65 -17.97 -0.60 5.02
CA LEU A 65 -17.37 0.06 3.86
C LEU A 65 -15.91 0.44 4.13
N ARG A 66 -15.60 0.88 5.36
CA ARG A 66 -14.23 1.16 5.79
C ARG A 66 -13.33 -0.07 5.67
N GLY A 67 -13.80 -1.26 6.05
CA GLY A 67 -13.04 -2.51 5.92
C GLY A 67 -12.80 -2.97 4.47
N LEU A 68 -13.66 -2.56 3.54
CA LEU A 68 -13.50 -2.84 2.11
C LEU A 68 -12.47 -1.89 1.47
N PHE A 69 -12.54 -0.60 1.79
CA PHE A 69 -11.81 0.45 1.08
C PHE A 69 -10.59 1.04 1.81
N ASP A 70 -10.57 1.06 3.15
CA ASP A 70 -9.42 1.59 3.94
C ASP A 70 -8.43 0.46 4.27
N ARG A 71 -7.82 -0.10 3.23
CA ARG A 71 -6.74 -1.08 3.36
C ARG A 71 -5.40 -0.41 3.10
N ILE A 72 -4.37 -0.87 3.80
CA ILE A 72 -3.01 -0.32 3.68
C ILE A 72 -2.10 -1.41 3.13
N TRP A 73 -1.32 -1.07 2.11
CA TRP A 73 -0.18 -1.87 1.69
C TRP A 73 1.04 -1.52 2.52
N LEU A 74 1.72 -2.56 2.98
CA LEU A 74 3.01 -2.49 3.64
C LEU A 74 4.01 -3.25 2.77
N PHE A 75 5.05 -2.56 2.34
CA PHE A 75 6.12 -3.11 1.52
C PHE A 75 7.42 -3.10 2.31
N GLU A 76 8.15 -4.21 2.23
CA GLU A 76 9.57 -4.28 2.55
C GLU A 76 10.30 -4.29 1.20
N ILE A 77 11.06 -3.24 0.93
CA ILE A 77 11.81 -3.09 -0.32
C ILE A 77 13.30 -2.91 -0.02
N GLU A 78 14.13 -3.37 -0.94
CA GLU A 78 15.58 -3.29 -0.85
C GLU A 78 16.12 -2.68 -2.13
N ALA A 79 17.22 -1.93 -2.04
CA ALA A 79 17.88 -1.42 -3.22
C ALA A 79 18.28 -2.62 -4.10
N SER A 80 17.74 -2.66 -5.31
CA SER A 80 18.14 -3.62 -6.32
C SER A 80 19.64 -3.50 -6.48
N LYS A 81 20.36 -4.58 -6.22
CA LYS A 81 21.78 -4.68 -6.57
C LYS A 81 21.86 -4.72 -8.08
N GLY A 82 21.71 -3.57 -8.71
CA GLY A 82 22.01 -3.38 -10.12
C GLY A 82 23.47 -3.80 -10.33
N ILE A 83 23.64 -4.78 -11.21
CA ILE A 83 24.92 -5.16 -11.82
C ILE A 83 25.61 -3.87 -12.28
N GLN A 84 26.90 -3.75 -11.96
CA GLN A 84 27.77 -2.65 -12.41
C GLN A 84 27.62 -2.37 -13.91
#